data_AF-A0A6J4E5Q9-F1
#
_entry.id   AF-A0A6J4E5Q9-F1
#
_cell.length_a   1.000
_cell.length_b   1.000
_cell.length_c   1.000
_cell.angle_alpha   90.00
_cell.angle_beta   90.00
_cell.angle_gamma   90.00
#
_symmetry.space_group_name_H-M   'P 1'
#
loop_
_entity.id
_entity.type
_entity.pdbx_description
1 polymer ?
#
loop_
_entity_poly.entity_id
_entity_poly.type
_entity_poly.pdbx_seq_one_letter_code
_entity_poly.pdbx_strand_id
1 'polypeptide(L)'
;MLDNLPFQLLFESGLEALVDGYFRESVSSFAAALERLYEFSIRIQLRSEGVDPKAFERMWKLVSVQSERQLGMYIGVRTLKEGKEPPTLSQSQIKFRNLVIHKGYFPSGEESFEFGCSVFRLIMDEVMRLDAVYKSAVADETLYHRVRNSDLLNEGENPVFLFLGMAVADRSHRTFADVVARAQASMQRRRVS
;
A
#
# COMPACT_ATOMS: atom_id res chain seq x y z
N MET A 1 -4.40 3.59 14.96
CA MET A 1 -4.60 4.10 13.59
C MET A 1 -3.30 3.83 12.85
N LEU A 2 -3.37 3.25 11.64
CA LEU A 2 -2.21 3.05 10.78
C LEU A 2 -2.00 4.39 10.07
N ASP A 3 -1.02 5.17 10.51
CA ASP A 3 -0.81 6.53 9.98
C ASP A 3 0.51 6.58 9.21
N ASN A 4 0.45 7.04 7.96
CA ASN A 4 1.60 7.33 7.10
C ASN A 4 2.51 6.12 6.81
N LEU A 5 1.94 4.91 6.72
CA LEU A 5 2.68 3.77 6.20
C LEU A 5 2.93 3.94 4.69
N PRO A 6 4.07 3.46 4.16
CA PRO A 6 4.44 3.70 2.76
C PRO A 6 3.37 3.31 1.73
N PHE A 7 2.69 2.18 1.94
CA PHE A 7 1.62 1.76 1.03
C PHE A 7 0.41 2.71 1.05
N GLN A 8 0.09 3.33 2.19
CA GLN A 8 -1.03 4.26 2.32
C GLN A 8 -0.75 5.56 1.58
N LEU A 9 0.47 6.08 1.72
CA LEU A 9 0.93 7.29 1.04
C LEU A 9 0.96 7.11 -0.48
N LEU A 10 1.49 5.97 -0.95
CA LEU A 10 1.51 5.65 -2.37
C LEU A 10 0.10 5.44 -2.94
N PHE A 11 -0.79 4.83 -2.17
CA PHE A 11 -2.18 4.66 -2.58
C PHE A 11 -2.89 6.02 -2.70
N GLU A 12 -2.69 6.91 -1.72
CA GLU A 12 -3.21 8.28 -1.76
C GLU A 12 -2.65 9.05 -2.98
N SER A 13 -1.34 8.95 -3.24
CA SER A 13 -0.72 9.53 -4.43
C SER A 13 -1.36 9.00 -5.73
N GLY A 14 -1.73 7.72 -5.75
CA GLY A 14 -2.45 7.12 -6.88
C GLY A 14 -3.86 7.67 -7.06
N LEU A 15 -4.57 7.95 -5.97
CA LEU A 15 -5.89 8.59 -6.00
C LEU A 15 -5.80 10.03 -6.51
N GLU A 16 -4.83 10.81 -6.03
CA GLU A 16 -4.65 12.19 -6.47
C GLU A 16 -4.35 12.25 -7.97
N ALA A 17 -3.45 11.37 -8.45
CA ALA A 17 -3.16 11.23 -9.87
C ALA A 17 -4.39 10.80 -10.68
N LEU A 18 -5.23 9.90 -10.16
CA LEU A 18 -6.47 9.47 -10.81
C LEU A 18 -7.44 10.65 -11.00
N VAL A 19 -7.64 11.41 -9.93
CA VAL A 19 -8.55 12.57 -9.89
C VAL A 19 -8.10 13.67 -10.85
N ASP A 20 -6.79 13.88 -10.96
CA ASP A 20 -6.21 14.91 -11.83
C ASP A 20 -6.02 14.47 -13.29
N GLY A 21 -6.36 13.23 -13.63
CA GLY A 21 -6.26 12.71 -15.00
C GLY A 21 -4.87 12.18 -15.38
N TYR A 22 -3.95 12.08 -14.42
CA TYR A 22 -2.63 11.46 -14.58
C TYR A 22 -2.73 9.93 -14.44
N PHE A 23 -3.44 9.31 -15.38
CA PHE A 23 -3.86 7.91 -15.33
C PHE A 23 -2.69 6.92 -15.28
N ARG A 24 -1.62 7.17 -16.02
CA ARG A 24 -0.42 6.33 -16.02
C ARG A 24 0.28 6.37 -14.65
N GLU A 25 0.39 7.55 -14.08
CA GLU A 25 1.00 7.82 -12.78
C GLU A 25 0.16 7.20 -11.66
N SER A 26 -1.17 7.25 -11.80
CA SER A 26 -2.12 6.61 -10.90
C SER A 26 -1.90 5.09 -10.83
N VAL A 27 -1.88 4.41 -11.99
CA VAL A 27 -1.63 2.97 -12.07
C VAL A 27 -0.25 2.61 -11.50
N SER A 28 0.77 3.40 -11.80
CA SER A 28 2.13 3.18 -11.28
C SER A 28 2.16 3.30 -9.75
N SER A 29 1.46 4.28 -9.18
CA SER A 29 1.39 4.52 -7.74
C SER A 29 0.59 3.44 -7.02
N PHE A 30 -0.54 2.99 -7.59
CA PHE A 30 -1.31 1.87 -7.05
C PHE A 30 -0.52 0.56 -7.05
N ALA A 31 0.22 0.28 -8.12
CA ALA A 31 1.09 -0.90 -8.17
C ALA A 31 2.18 -0.84 -7.08
N ALA A 32 2.84 0.31 -6.93
CA ALA A 32 3.84 0.51 -5.89
C ALA A 32 3.26 0.40 -4.47
N ALA A 33 2.04 0.89 -4.24
CA ALA A 33 1.31 0.74 -2.98
C ALA A 33 1.10 -0.74 -2.62
N LEU A 34 0.65 -1.55 -3.59
CA LEU A 34 0.46 -2.98 -3.38
C LEU A 34 1.76 -3.71 -3.05
N GLU A 35 2.88 -3.34 -3.68
CA GLU A 35 4.18 -3.91 -3.33
C GLU A 35 4.62 -3.55 -1.90
N ARG A 36 4.41 -2.31 -1.46
CA ARG A 36 4.71 -1.90 -0.07
C ARG A 36 3.77 -2.56 0.94
N LEU A 37 2.54 -2.91 0.55
CA LEU A 37 1.65 -3.72 1.37
C LEU A 37 2.22 -5.14 1.55
N TYR A 38 2.75 -5.76 0.49
CA TYR A 38 3.37 -7.08 0.59
C TYR A 38 4.54 -7.08 1.58
N GLU A 39 5.40 -6.06 1.52
CA GLU A 39 6.45 -5.86 2.53
C GLU A 39 5.87 -5.81 3.95
N PHE A 40 4.89 -4.94 4.17
CA PHE A 40 4.27 -4.73 5.48
C PHE A 40 3.67 -6.02 6.02
N SER A 41 2.98 -6.78 5.17
CA SER A 41 2.39 -8.08 5.53
C SER A 41 3.44 -9.12 5.91
N ILE A 42 4.51 -9.26 5.12
CA ILE A 42 5.59 -10.21 5.42
C ILE A 42 6.27 -9.82 6.74
N ARG A 43 6.52 -8.53 6.94
CA ARG A 43 7.15 -8.00 8.15
C ARG A 43 6.35 -8.29 9.40
N ILE A 44 5.03 -8.04 9.38
CA ILE A 44 4.14 -8.36 10.50
C ILE A 44 4.14 -9.84 10.81
N GLN A 45 4.01 -10.69 9.80
CA GLN A 45 3.97 -12.15 9.98
C GLN A 45 5.29 -12.69 10.52
N LEU A 46 6.43 -12.21 10.05
CA LEU A 46 7.72 -12.65 10.59
C LEU A 46 7.92 -12.14 12.03
N ARG A 47 7.50 -10.90 12.32
CA ARG A 47 7.52 -10.35 13.68
C ARG A 47 6.65 -11.16 14.63
N SER A 48 5.47 -11.61 14.21
CA SER A 48 4.61 -12.45 15.06
C SER A 48 5.23 -13.81 15.39
N GLU A 49 6.21 -14.27 14.61
CA GLU A 49 7.00 -15.47 14.87
C GLU A 49 8.27 -15.19 15.70
N GLY A 50 8.45 -13.97 16.19
CA GLY A 50 9.62 -13.57 16.97
C GLY A 50 10.89 -13.37 16.13
N VAL A 51 10.78 -13.20 14.81
CA VAL A 51 11.95 -12.87 13.98
C VAL A 51 12.46 -11.48 14.37
N ASP A 52 13.76 -11.41 14.70
CA ASP A 52 14.45 -10.17 15.03
C ASP A 52 14.31 -9.13 13.88
N PRO A 53 13.88 -7.89 14.16
CA PRO A 53 13.77 -6.84 13.15
C PRO A 53 15.07 -6.62 12.36
N LYS A 54 16.26 -6.75 12.99
CA LYS A 54 17.52 -6.60 12.24
C LYS A 54 17.75 -7.76 11.28
N ALA A 55 17.32 -8.97 11.63
CA ALA A 55 17.35 -10.12 10.72
C ALA A 55 16.41 -9.91 9.53
N PHE A 56 15.20 -9.37 9.77
CA PHE A 56 14.30 -8.97 8.69
C PHE A 56 14.97 -7.99 7.74
N GLU A 57 15.56 -6.90 8.24
CA GLU A 57 16.19 -5.88 7.39
C GLU A 57 17.33 -6.44 6.53
N ARG A 58 18.16 -7.33 7.09
CA ARG A 58 19.22 -8.01 6.33
C ARG A 58 18.66 -8.84 5.18
N MET A 59 17.59 -9.59 5.43
CA MET A 59 16.91 -10.39 4.41
C MET A 59 16.19 -9.50 3.39
N TRP A 60 15.46 -8.47 3.85
CA TRP A 60 14.71 -7.57 3.00
C TRP A 60 15.61 -6.81 2.02
N LYS A 61 16.81 -6.40 2.46
CA LYS A 61 17.81 -5.77 1.58
C LYS A 61 18.14 -6.61 0.34
N LEU A 62 18.06 -7.95 0.42
CA LEU A 62 18.34 -8.85 -0.70
C LEU A 62 17.20 -8.93 -1.74
N VAL A 63 15.98 -8.55 -1.36
CA VAL A 63 14.76 -8.70 -2.19
C VAL A 63 14.05 -7.38 -2.50
N SER A 64 14.38 -6.30 -1.78
CA SER A 64 13.71 -4.99 -1.83
C SER A 64 13.66 -4.31 -3.20
N VAL A 65 14.56 -4.67 -4.13
CA VAL A 65 14.61 -4.12 -5.50
C VAL A 65 13.98 -5.03 -6.56
N GLN A 66 13.36 -6.15 -6.15
CA GLN A 66 12.79 -7.15 -7.06
C GLN A 66 11.33 -7.46 -6.71
N SER A 67 10.41 -6.78 -7.39
CA SER A 67 8.96 -6.91 -7.15
C SER A 67 8.44 -8.34 -7.27
N GLU A 68 8.90 -9.10 -8.27
CA GLU A 68 8.53 -10.51 -8.44
C GLU A 68 8.98 -11.40 -7.27
N ARG A 69 10.17 -11.12 -6.69
CA ARG A 69 10.65 -11.85 -5.50
C ARG A 69 9.86 -11.47 -4.24
N GLN A 70 9.48 -10.20 -4.11
CA GLN A 70 8.62 -9.73 -3.02
C GLN A 70 7.25 -10.43 -3.08
N LEU A 71 6.66 -10.52 -4.27
CA LEU A 71 5.38 -11.19 -4.47
C LEU A 71 5.49 -12.70 -4.17
N GLY A 72 6.53 -13.37 -4.69
CA GLY A 72 6.76 -14.78 -4.40
C GLY A 72 6.94 -15.06 -2.91
N MET A 73 7.66 -14.18 -2.20
CA MET A 73 7.82 -14.28 -0.75
C MET A 73 6.49 -14.06 -0.01
N TYR A 74 5.70 -13.06 -0.40
CA TYR A 74 4.37 -12.81 0.17
C TYR A 74 3.46 -14.03 0.03
N ILE A 75 3.38 -14.59 -1.17
CA ILE A 75 2.60 -15.81 -1.44
C ILE A 75 3.10 -16.96 -0.58
N GLY A 76 4.41 -17.22 -0.55
CA GLY A 76 4.99 -18.32 0.22
C GLY A 76 4.74 -18.21 1.73
N VAL A 77 4.96 -17.04 2.32
CA VAL A 77 4.75 -16.80 3.75
C VAL A 77 3.27 -16.95 4.11
N ARG A 78 2.37 -16.39 3.30
CA ARG A 78 0.92 -16.49 3.50
C ARG A 78 0.43 -17.92 3.38
N THR A 79 0.84 -18.64 2.34
CA THR A 79 0.47 -20.04 2.13
C THR A 79 0.97 -20.93 3.26
N LEU A 80 2.19 -20.70 3.76
CA LEU A 80 2.72 -21.44 4.91
C LEU A 80 1.86 -21.24 6.17
N LYS A 81 1.37 -20.02 6.40
CA LYS A 81 0.58 -19.69 7.60
C LYS A 81 -0.89 -20.12 7.52
N GLU A 82 -1.48 -20.11 6.32
CA GLU A 82 -2.92 -20.29 6.14
C GLU A 82 -3.31 -21.57 5.40
N GLY A 83 -2.33 -22.30 4.85
CA GLY A 83 -2.57 -23.49 4.03
C GLY A 83 -3.22 -23.20 2.68
N LYS A 84 -3.34 -21.93 2.29
CA LYS A 84 -3.89 -21.49 1.00
C LYS A 84 -3.20 -20.23 0.51
N GLU A 85 -3.18 -20.06 -0.81
CA GLU A 85 -2.62 -18.86 -1.43
C GLU A 85 -3.42 -17.60 -1.09
N PRO A 86 -2.77 -16.45 -0.87
CA PRO A 86 -3.45 -15.19 -0.70
C PRO A 86 -4.03 -14.71 -2.05
N PRO A 87 -5.12 -13.91 -2.03
CA PRO A 87 -5.56 -13.23 -3.24
C PRO A 87 -4.48 -12.28 -3.74
N THR A 88 -4.28 -12.26 -5.06
CA THR A 88 -3.33 -11.38 -5.76
C THR A 88 -3.98 -10.80 -7.00
N LEU A 89 -3.24 -9.96 -7.75
CA LEU A 89 -3.71 -9.47 -9.05
C LEU A 89 -3.91 -10.65 -10.01
N SER A 90 -4.98 -10.61 -10.79
CA SER A 90 -5.21 -11.58 -11.85
C SER A 90 -4.17 -11.45 -12.96
N GLN A 91 -4.05 -12.47 -13.81
CA GLN A 91 -3.14 -12.43 -14.96
C GLN A 91 -3.44 -11.26 -15.91
N SER A 92 -4.71 -10.86 -16.08
CA SER A 92 -5.07 -9.70 -16.90
C SER A 92 -4.60 -8.40 -16.26
N GLN A 93 -4.79 -8.24 -14.96
CA GLN A 93 -4.33 -7.07 -14.20
C GLN A 93 -2.80 -6.96 -14.17
N ILE A 94 -2.08 -8.08 -14.05
CA ILE A 94 -0.61 -8.11 -14.12
C ILE A 94 -0.15 -7.66 -15.51
N LYS A 95 -0.75 -8.18 -16.59
CA LYS A 95 -0.44 -7.78 -17.96
C LYS A 95 -0.69 -6.29 -18.18
N PHE A 96 -1.85 -5.79 -17.75
CA PHE A 96 -2.20 -4.37 -17.82
C PHE A 96 -1.16 -3.50 -17.10
N ARG A 97 -0.85 -3.81 -15.84
CA ARG A 97 0.18 -3.12 -15.05
C ARG A 97 1.53 -3.10 -15.75
N ASN A 98 1.94 -4.22 -16.33
CA ASN A 98 3.22 -4.32 -17.04
C ASN A 98 3.24 -3.50 -18.34
N LEU A 99 2.12 -3.41 -19.06
CA LEU A 99 1.99 -2.55 -20.24
C LEU A 99 2.16 -1.08 -19.87
N VAL A 100 1.47 -0.62 -18.81
CA VAL A 100 1.52 0.78 -18.36
C VAL A 100 2.93 1.15 -17.86
N ILE A 101 3.49 0.32 -16.97
CA ILE A 101 4.76 0.64 -16.30
C ILE A 101 5.96 0.46 -17.22
N HIS A 102 6.02 -0.65 -17.98
CA HIS A 102 7.23 -1.03 -18.72
C HIS A 102 7.16 -0.81 -20.23
N LYS A 103 5.96 -0.67 -20.80
CA LYS A 103 5.78 -0.50 -22.25
C LYS A 103 5.29 0.89 -22.64
N GLY A 104 5.11 1.80 -21.68
CA GLY A 104 4.71 3.18 -21.95
C GLY A 104 3.27 3.32 -22.44
N TYR A 105 2.41 2.33 -22.17
CA TYR A 105 0.98 2.44 -22.45
C TYR A 105 0.34 3.52 -21.57
N PHE A 106 -0.49 4.37 -22.17
CA PHE A 106 -1.28 5.40 -21.48
C PHE A 106 -2.70 4.87 -21.31
N PRO A 107 -3.10 4.47 -20.09
CA PRO A 107 -4.42 3.91 -19.85
C PRO A 107 -5.51 4.98 -19.86
N SER A 108 -6.74 4.56 -20.11
CA SER A 108 -7.92 5.40 -19.92
C SER A 108 -8.24 5.61 -18.43
N GLY A 109 -9.13 6.55 -18.15
CA GLY A 109 -9.64 6.76 -16.79
C GLY A 109 -10.39 5.55 -16.24
N GLU A 110 -11.15 4.84 -17.09
CA GLU A 110 -11.87 3.63 -16.72
C GLU A 110 -10.91 2.48 -16.39
N GLU A 111 -9.91 2.23 -17.25
CA GLU A 111 -8.90 1.20 -17.00
C GLU A 111 -8.12 1.47 -15.70
N SER A 112 -7.79 2.74 -15.46
CA SER A 112 -7.07 3.16 -14.25
C SER A 112 -7.93 3.04 -13.00
N PHE A 113 -9.22 3.38 -13.11
CA PHE A 113 -10.19 3.22 -12.02
C PHE A 113 -10.40 1.74 -11.67
N GLU A 114 -10.58 0.87 -12.66
CA GLU A 114 -10.75 -0.57 -12.44
C GLU A 114 -9.52 -1.21 -11.78
N PHE A 115 -8.33 -0.82 -12.24
CA PHE A 115 -7.08 -1.27 -11.64
C PHE A 115 -6.95 -0.76 -10.20
N GLY A 116 -7.22 0.53 -9.95
CA GLY A 116 -7.23 1.12 -8.61
C GLY A 116 -8.22 0.43 -7.67
N CYS A 117 -9.42 0.12 -8.13
CA CYS A 117 -10.45 -0.63 -7.39
C CYS A 117 -9.95 -2.03 -6.98
N SER A 118 -9.27 -2.70 -7.91
CA SER A 118 -8.72 -4.03 -7.66
C SER A 118 -7.61 -4.00 -6.61
N VAL A 119 -6.71 -3.01 -6.71
CA VAL A 119 -5.65 -2.78 -5.71
C VAL A 119 -6.23 -2.40 -4.35
N PHE A 120 -7.23 -1.50 -4.32
CA PHE A 120 -7.94 -1.09 -3.10
C PHE A 120 -8.48 -2.31 -2.35
N ARG A 121 -9.20 -3.20 -3.05
CA ARG A 121 -9.76 -4.41 -2.44
C ARG A 121 -8.66 -5.28 -1.84
N LEU A 122 -7.57 -5.54 -2.57
CA LEU A 122 -6.45 -6.33 -2.06
C LEU A 122 -5.80 -5.70 -0.82
N ILE A 123 -5.64 -4.38 -0.79
CA ILE A 123 -5.12 -3.65 0.37
C ILE A 123 -6.07 -3.80 1.56
N MET A 124 -7.37 -3.53 1.36
CA MET A 124 -8.34 -3.57 2.45
C MET A 124 -8.51 -4.97 3.02
N ASP A 125 -8.65 -5.99 2.16
CA ASP A 125 -8.73 -7.39 2.55
C ASP A 125 -7.54 -7.77 3.43
N GLU A 126 -6.33 -7.33 3.03
CA GLU A 126 -5.12 -7.70 3.75
C GLU A 126 -4.91 -6.94 5.05
N VAL A 127 -5.17 -5.63 5.07
CA VAL A 127 -5.09 -4.82 6.28
C VAL A 127 -6.08 -5.33 7.32
N MET A 128 -7.34 -5.58 6.92
CA MET A 128 -8.36 -6.11 7.83
C MET A 128 -7.96 -7.46 8.42
N ARG A 129 -7.37 -8.34 7.60
CA ARG A 129 -6.86 -9.64 8.06
C ARG A 129 -5.69 -9.48 9.04
N LEU A 130 -4.69 -8.67 8.69
CA LEU A 130 -3.53 -8.43 9.55
C LEU A 130 -3.96 -7.90 10.92
N ASP A 131 -4.95 -7.01 10.95
CA ASP A 131 -5.51 -6.49 12.19
C ASP A 131 -6.29 -7.51 13.01
N ALA A 132 -7.03 -8.39 12.35
CA ALA A 132 -7.80 -9.44 13.02
C ALA A 132 -6.88 -10.50 13.65
N VAL A 133 -5.80 -10.87 12.96
CA VAL A 133 -4.95 -12.01 13.34
C VAL A 133 -3.69 -11.59 14.10
N TYR A 134 -3.10 -10.44 13.75
CA TYR A 134 -1.77 -10.01 14.22
C TYR A 134 -1.79 -8.64 14.91
N LYS A 135 -2.89 -8.31 15.61
CA LYS A 135 -3.12 -6.99 16.22
C LYS A 135 -1.92 -6.41 16.97
N SER A 136 -1.23 -7.21 17.78
CA SER A 136 -0.04 -6.77 18.53
C SER A 136 1.12 -6.43 17.60
N ALA A 137 1.46 -7.32 16.68
CA ALA A 137 2.55 -7.11 15.72
C ALA A 137 2.26 -5.93 14.78
N VAL A 138 1.00 -5.71 14.40
CA VAL A 138 0.57 -4.51 13.65
C VAL A 138 0.82 -3.24 14.45
N ALA A 139 0.44 -3.22 15.73
CA ALA A 139 0.67 -2.06 16.60
C ALA A 139 2.16 -1.77 16.79
N ASP A 140 2.97 -2.81 17.04
CA ASP A 140 4.42 -2.71 17.20
C ASP A 140 5.09 -2.18 15.92
N GLU A 141 4.68 -2.70 14.76
CA GLU A 141 5.24 -2.28 13.47
C GLU A 141 4.85 -0.84 13.12
N THR A 142 3.62 -0.45 13.42
CA THR A 142 3.15 0.94 13.23
C THR A 142 3.94 1.90 14.11
N LEU A 143 4.17 1.53 15.37
CA LEU A 143 4.99 2.32 16.30
C LEU A 143 6.44 2.41 15.81
N TYR A 144 7.01 1.29 15.38
CA TYR A 144 8.37 1.25 14.83
C TYR A 144 8.53 2.19 13.63
N HIS A 145 7.58 2.15 12.68
CA HIS A 145 7.58 3.07 11.54
C HIS A 145 7.45 4.54 11.96
N ARG A 146 6.61 4.85 12.95
CA ARG A 146 6.44 6.22 13.45
C ARG A 146 7.73 6.77 14.05
N VAL A 147 8.38 6.01 14.93
CA VAL A 147 9.65 6.40 15.57
C VAL A 147 10.76 6.56 14.53
N ARG A 148 10.89 5.59 13.62
CA ARG A 148 11.91 5.67 12.56
C ARG A 148 11.70 6.89 11.66
N ASN A 149 10.46 7.24 11.36
CA ASN A 149 10.16 8.42 10.54
C ASN A 149 10.40 9.73 11.30
N SER A 150 10.20 9.78 12.62
CA SER A 150 10.56 10.98 13.41
C SER A 150 12.06 11.21 13.48
N ASP A 151 12.87 10.15 13.50
CA ASP A 151 14.34 10.25 13.49
C ASP A 151 14.89 10.82 12.16
N LEU A 152 14.08 10.81 11.10
CA LEU A 152 14.42 11.36 9.78
C LEU A 152 14.05 12.85 9.63
N LEU A 153 13.31 13.42 10.59
CA LEU A 153 12.92 14.83 10.57
C LEU A 153 14.04 15.69 11.16
N ASN A 154 14.28 16.86 10.57
CA ASN A 154 15.21 17.83 11.16
C ASN A 154 14.58 18.50 12.40
N GLU A 155 15.43 19.02 13.31
CA GLU A 155 14.96 19.82 14.45
C GLU A 155 14.06 20.97 13.96
N GLY A 156 12.82 21.01 14.44
CA GLY A 156 11.83 22.03 14.06
C GLY A 156 10.92 21.67 12.89
N GLU A 157 11.18 20.57 12.17
CA GLU A 157 10.23 20.03 11.19
C GLU A 157 9.12 19.27 11.94
N ASN A 158 7.94 19.88 12.01
CA ASN A 158 6.74 19.16 12.40
C ASN A 158 6.29 18.40 11.15
N PRO A 159 6.13 17.06 11.18
CA PRO A 159 5.57 16.38 10.04
C PRO A 159 4.18 16.97 9.87
N VAL A 160 3.96 17.71 8.79
CA VAL A 160 2.63 18.18 8.46
C VAL A 160 1.83 16.91 8.30
N PHE A 161 0.99 16.60 9.30
CA PHE A 161 -0.03 15.58 9.20
C PHE A 161 -1.07 16.12 8.22
N LEU A 162 -0.68 16.22 6.95
CA LEU A 162 -1.63 16.25 5.87
C LEU A 162 -2.47 14.99 6.07
N PHE A 163 -3.77 15.10 5.85
CA PHE A 163 -4.73 13.99 5.87
C PHE A 163 -4.44 12.90 4.81
N LEU A 164 -3.20 12.78 4.33
CA LEU A 164 -2.69 11.77 3.43
C LEU A 164 -2.70 10.39 4.12
N GLY A 165 -2.98 9.34 3.34
CA GLY A 165 -3.00 7.95 3.81
C GLY A 165 -4.30 7.52 4.48
N MET A 166 -5.29 8.40 4.59
CA MET A 166 -6.60 8.08 5.18
C MET A 166 -7.45 7.14 4.31
N ALA A 167 -7.21 7.12 2.99
CA ALA A 167 -7.99 6.34 2.05
C ALA A 167 -8.08 4.85 2.42
N VAL A 168 -6.95 4.27 2.83
CA VAL A 168 -6.83 2.85 3.20
C VAL A 168 -6.45 2.63 4.67
N ALA A 169 -6.41 3.71 5.47
CA ALA A 169 -6.28 3.61 6.93
C ALA A 169 -7.62 3.37 7.64
N ASP A 170 -8.71 3.92 7.08
CA ASP A 170 -10.06 3.76 7.60
C ASP A 170 -10.66 2.43 7.14
N ARG A 171 -10.96 1.58 8.14
CA ARG A 171 -11.44 0.19 7.99
C ARG A 171 -12.95 0.07 7.86
N SER A 172 -13.67 1.18 7.72
CA SER A 172 -15.09 1.15 7.42
C SER A 172 -15.34 0.59 6.02
N HIS A 173 -16.43 -0.15 5.88
CA HIS A 173 -16.86 -0.68 4.60
C HIS A 173 -17.26 0.47 3.67
N ARG A 174 -16.44 0.73 2.65
CA ARG A 174 -16.62 1.81 1.66
C ARG A 174 -16.26 1.30 0.28
N THR A 175 -16.93 1.81 -0.75
CA THR A 175 -16.57 1.47 -2.13
C THR A 175 -15.35 2.28 -2.57
N PHE A 176 -14.65 1.80 -3.60
CA PHE A 176 -13.55 2.57 -4.19
C PHE A 176 -14.06 3.91 -4.77
N ALA A 177 -15.28 3.94 -5.32
CA ALA A 177 -15.91 5.17 -5.79
C ALA A 177 -16.08 6.21 -4.68
N ASP A 178 -16.50 5.79 -3.47
CA ASP A 178 -16.59 6.68 -2.31
C ASP A 178 -15.23 7.25 -1.90
N VAL A 179 -14.18 6.44 -1.99
CA VAL A 179 -12.81 6.85 -1.67
C VAL A 179 -12.32 7.89 -2.68
N VAL A 180 -12.56 7.67 -3.99
CA VAL A 180 -12.23 8.62 -5.05
C VAL A 180 -12.99 9.93 -4.87
N ALA A 181 -14.29 9.88 -4.58
CA ALA A 181 -15.11 11.08 -4.36
C ALA A 181 -14.60 11.91 -3.16
N ARG A 182 -14.16 11.25 -2.09
CA ARG A 182 -13.55 11.92 -0.93
C ARG A 182 -12.20 12.55 -1.27
N ALA A 183 -11.36 11.84 -2.03
CA ALA A 183 -10.08 12.39 -2.49
C ALA A 183 -10.30 13.66 -3.34
N GLN A 184 -11.26 13.62 -4.27
CA GLN A 184 -11.65 14.76 -5.08
C GLN A 184 -12.13 15.95 -4.22
N ALA A 185 -13.01 15.72 -3.25
CA ALA A 185 -13.48 16.76 -2.33
C ALA A 185 -12.37 17.32 -1.42
N SER A 186 -11.40 16.49 -1.03
CA SER A 186 -10.21 16.92 -0.26
C SER A 186 -9.28 17.80 -1.10
N MET A 187 -9.01 17.41 -2.34
CA MET A 187 -8.19 18.18 -3.28
C MET A 187 -8.83 19.51 -3.64
N GLN A 188 -10.14 19.54 -3.89
CA GLN A 188 -10.86 20.78 -4.14
C GLN A 188 -10.73 21.77 -2.97
N ARG A 189 -10.85 21.30 -1.72
CA ARG A 189 -10.64 22.15 -0.54
C ARG A 189 -9.22 22.71 -0.46
N ARG A 190 -8.21 21.89 -0.76
CA ARG A 190 -6.79 22.30 -0.76
C ARG A 190 -6.44 23.32 -1.86
N ARG A 191 -7.20 23.37 -2.96
CA ARG A 191 -6.98 24.34 -4.05
C ARG A 191 -7.55 25.73 -3.76
N VAL A 192 -8.45 25.84 -2.79
CA VAL A 192 -9.15 27.10 -2.44
C VAL A 192 -8.58 27.75 -1.17
N SER A 193 -7.74 27.02 -0.41
CA SER A 193 -7.00 27.49 0.77
C SER A 193 -5.63 28.04 0.41
#